data_AF-A0A815WM62-F1
#
_entry.id   AF-A0A815WM62-F1
#
_cell.length_a   1.000
_cell.length_b   1.000
_cell.length_c   1.000
_cell.angle_alpha   90.00
_cell.angle_beta   90.00
_cell.angle_gamma   90.00
#
_symmetry.space_group_name_H-M   'P 1'
#
loop_
_entity.id
_entity.type
_entity.pdbx_description
1 polymer ?
#
loop_
_entity_poly.entity_id
_entity_poly.type
_entity_poly.pdbx_seq_one_letter_code
_entity_poly.pdbx_strand_id
1 'polypeptide(L)'
;MTPGKLLIDEDHVLWFVHGTNCPFGGECKLLIEDPIHSNEFEHPQVCHEDGQRSNLSSEHLKAFRHVPLCRYGVECVDFNRGTASSHCKEFRHCKPMCRQGHFCVRFHDQKHMTEESHPFQPPCPFTPFYCRHHTLLSEVKNVQSLPSETQNHYLHFSHICRYGRNCHEASELHWKKTIHITRNLCPYGNQCSKTTQEDHLNSFSHPNIADIRRLCVNPAYECPNRRTHDHIIRYRHNGNFDRSGVIRYFGLNIETNFVKNQALIIAAINDYNKKPLTKIPPEILK
;
A
#
# COMPACT_ATOMS: atom_id res chain seq x y z
N MET A 1 36.41 19.39 19.51
CA MET A 1 36.44 19.09 18.06
C MET A 1 35.96 20.34 17.35
N THR A 2 36.89 21.03 16.70
CA THR A 2 36.70 22.34 16.08
C THR A 2 35.92 22.21 14.77
N PRO A 3 34.98 23.12 14.46
CA PRO A 3 34.36 23.17 13.14
C PRO A 3 35.40 23.68 12.14
N GLY A 4 35.65 22.91 11.08
CA GLY A 4 36.49 23.35 9.98
C GLY A 4 35.85 24.57 9.31
N LYS A 5 36.58 25.68 9.31
CA LYS A 5 36.27 26.86 8.49
C LYS A 5 36.24 26.41 7.02
N LEU A 6 35.08 26.53 6.38
CA LEU A 6 35.00 26.61 4.92
C LEU A 6 35.70 27.91 4.53
N LEU A 7 36.94 27.78 4.04
CA LEU A 7 37.62 28.84 3.30
C LEU A 7 36.86 29.00 1.99
N ILE A 8 36.00 30.02 1.92
CA ILE A 8 35.46 30.51 0.65
C ILE A 8 36.62 31.27 0.03
N ASP A 9 37.35 30.59 -0.84
CA ASP A 9 38.46 31.13 -1.61
C ASP A 9 37.90 32.15 -2.62
N GLU A 10 38.29 33.41 -2.50
CA GLU A 10 37.78 34.52 -3.32
C GLU A 10 38.05 34.29 -4.82
N ASP A 11 39.09 33.52 -5.16
CA ASP A 11 39.38 33.13 -6.54
C ASP A 11 38.46 31.99 -7.04
N HIS A 12 37.91 31.16 -6.14
CA HIS A 12 36.97 30.09 -6.49
C HIS A 12 35.62 30.64 -6.97
N VAL A 13 35.17 31.77 -6.41
CA VAL A 13 33.90 32.41 -6.77
C VAL A 13 34.01 33.23 -8.06
N LEU A 14 35.21 33.70 -8.40
CA LEU A 14 35.47 34.51 -9.60
C LEU A 14 35.61 33.70 -10.90
N TRP A 15 36.01 32.43 -10.80
CA TRP A 15 36.31 31.59 -11.96
C TRP A 15 35.41 30.36 -12.13
N PHE A 16 34.64 29.97 -11.10
CA PHE A 16 33.71 28.85 -11.18
C PHE A 16 32.26 29.35 -11.12
N VAL A 17 31.62 29.40 -12.29
CA VAL A 17 30.16 29.42 -12.35
C VAL A 17 29.70 28.01 -11.96
N HIS A 18 29.29 27.81 -10.71
CA HIS A 18 28.55 26.62 -10.34
C HIS A 18 27.26 26.59 -11.17
N GLY A 19 27.06 25.53 -11.95
CA GLY A 19 25.84 25.39 -12.72
C GLY A 19 24.66 25.37 -11.77
N THR A 20 23.54 26.00 -12.15
CA THR A 20 22.36 25.94 -11.30
C THR A 20 21.86 24.50 -11.31
N ASN A 21 21.55 23.92 -10.15
CA ASN A 21 20.99 22.57 -10.11
C ASN A 21 19.71 22.51 -10.95
N CYS A 22 19.59 21.50 -11.81
CA CYS A 22 18.40 21.31 -12.62
C CYS A 22 17.16 21.21 -11.73
N PRO A 23 16.09 21.99 -11.97
CA PRO A 23 14.87 21.94 -11.15
C PRO A 23 14.14 20.59 -11.24
N PHE A 24 14.42 19.80 -12.28
CA PHE A 24 13.88 18.46 -12.49
C PHE A 24 14.78 17.34 -11.96
N GLY A 25 16.00 17.65 -11.49
CA GLY A 25 16.94 16.70 -10.89
C GLY A 25 17.18 15.44 -11.74
N GLY A 26 17.10 14.28 -11.08
CA GLY A 26 17.26 12.95 -11.71
C GLY A 26 16.17 12.56 -12.71
N GLU A 27 15.04 13.29 -12.74
CA GLU A 27 13.89 13.05 -13.62
C GLU A 27 13.88 13.95 -14.87
N CYS A 28 14.93 14.75 -15.08
CA CYS A 28 14.99 15.69 -16.20
C CYS A 28 14.99 14.98 -17.56
N LYS A 29 13.92 15.21 -18.34
CA LYS A 29 13.79 14.70 -19.72
C LYS A 29 14.55 15.56 -20.74
N LEU A 30 14.75 16.84 -20.42
CA LEU A 30 15.38 17.82 -21.30
C LEU A 30 16.88 17.58 -21.48
N LEU A 31 17.50 16.78 -20.60
CA LEU A 31 18.92 16.42 -20.71
C LEU A 31 19.25 15.74 -22.05
N ILE A 32 18.33 14.93 -22.59
CA ILE A 32 18.53 14.19 -23.84
C ILE A 32 18.04 15.01 -25.05
N GLU A 33 17.04 15.85 -24.83
CA GLU A 33 16.32 16.57 -25.89
C GLU A 33 16.90 17.97 -26.18
N ASP A 34 17.61 18.56 -25.22
CA ASP A 34 18.12 19.94 -25.30
C ASP A 34 19.60 20.04 -24.82
N PRO A 35 20.56 20.08 -25.76
CA PRO A 35 21.98 20.25 -25.44
C PRO A 35 22.31 21.56 -24.70
N ILE A 36 21.48 22.59 -24.84
CA ILE A 36 21.66 23.87 -24.15
C ILE A 36 21.34 23.68 -22.67
N HIS A 37 20.22 23.01 -22.36
CA HIS A 37 19.85 22.67 -20.98
C HIS A 37 20.92 21.84 -20.26
N SER A 38 21.56 20.90 -20.94
CA SER A 38 22.63 20.09 -20.35
C SER A 38 23.90 20.86 -20.00
N ASN A 39 24.11 22.03 -20.63
CA ASN A 39 25.25 22.90 -20.35
C ASN A 39 24.94 23.97 -19.29
N GLU A 40 23.68 24.38 -19.17
CA GLU A 40 23.25 25.42 -18.22
C GLU A 40 22.97 24.88 -16.81
N PHE A 41 22.61 23.60 -16.69
CA PHE A 41 22.19 23.01 -15.42
C PHE A 41 23.04 21.81 -15.02
N GLU A 42 23.37 21.73 -13.73
CA GLU A 42 23.98 20.53 -13.15
C GLU A 42 22.90 19.48 -12.85
N HIS A 43 23.16 18.23 -13.26
CA HIS A 43 22.27 17.09 -12.99
C HIS A 43 22.94 16.08 -12.06
N PRO A 44 22.14 15.31 -11.29
CA PRO A 44 22.69 14.34 -10.36
C PRO A 44 23.46 13.20 -11.05
N GLN A 45 24.27 12.48 -10.27
CA GLN A 45 25.01 11.31 -10.77
C GLN A 45 24.07 10.22 -11.31
N VAL A 46 24.54 9.42 -12.26
CA VAL A 46 23.76 8.26 -12.75
C VAL A 46 23.65 7.23 -11.63
N CYS A 47 22.46 6.66 -11.45
CA CYS A 47 22.25 5.59 -10.48
C CYS A 47 23.12 4.37 -10.83
N HIS A 48 24.01 3.97 -9.92
CA HIS A 48 24.91 2.83 -10.07
C HIS A 48 24.22 1.46 -9.97
N GLU A 49 22.90 1.40 -9.73
CA GLU A 49 22.14 0.15 -9.65
C GLU A 49 21.83 -0.48 -11.02
N ASP A 50 22.40 0.05 -12.12
CA ASP A 50 22.42 -0.55 -13.47
C ASP A 50 21.07 -1.10 -13.96
N GLY A 51 19.98 -0.37 -13.68
CA GLY A 51 18.63 -0.77 -14.10
C GLY A 51 18.03 -1.93 -13.30
N GLN A 52 18.78 -2.49 -12.34
CA GLN A 52 18.32 -3.49 -11.38
C GLN A 52 17.70 -2.82 -10.16
N ARG A 53 16.60 -3.41 -9.69
CA ARG A 53 15.76 -2.87 -8.63
C ARG A 53 16.52 -2.75 -7.31
N SER A 54 16.49 -1.60 -6.66
CA SER A 54 16.31 -1.59 -5.21
C SER A 54 15.61 -0.36 -4.65
N ASN A 55 15.83 0.83 -5.22
CA ASN A 55 15.29 2.04 -4.63
C ASN A 55 14.45 2.89 -5.61
N LEU A 56 13.12 2.81 -5.47
CA LEU A 56 12.17 3.68 -6.18
C LEU A 56 11.60 4.77 -5.26
N SER A 57 12.28 5.09 -4.15
CA SER A 57 11.82 6.18 -3.30
C SER A 57 11.89 7.50 -4.07
N SER A 58 10.99 8.43 -3.75
CA SER A 58 10.99 9.75 -4.42
C SER A 58 12.31 10.48 -4.20
N GLU A 59 12.93 10.29 -3.04
CA GLU A 59 14.23 10.85 -2.68
C GLU A 59 15.31 10.29 -3.61
N HIS A 60 15.33 8.98 -3.84
CA HIS A 60 16.30 8.34 -4.73
C HIS A 60 16.13 8.78 -6.18
N LEU A 61 14.89 8.75 -6.70
CA LEU A 61 14.60 9.16 -8.08
C LEU A 61 14.95 10.62 -8.35
N LYS A 62 14.88 11.48 -7.33
CA LYS A 62 15.33 12.89 -7.43
C LYS A 62 16.85 13.02 -7.33
N ALA A 63 17.48 12.21 -6.48
CA ALA A 63 18.91 12.26 -6.18
C ALA A 63 19.80 11.62 -7.25
N PHE A 64 19.25 10.77 -8.13
CA PHE A 64 20.03 10.07 -9.15
C PHE A 64 19.34 10.09 -10.52
N ARG A 65 20.14 10.16 -11.59
CA ARG A 65 19.64 9.99 -12.96
C ARG A 65 19.39 8.52 -13.25
N HIS A 66 18.28 8.23 -13.91
CA HIS A 66 17.87 6.88 -14.28
C HIS A 66 17.62 6.75 -15.78
N VAL A 67 18.04 5.61 -16.34
CA VAL A 67 17.68 5.23 -17.71
C VAL A 67 16.18 4.96 -17.84
N PRO A 68 15.55 5.16 -19.02
CA PRO A 68 14.10 4.97 -19.20
C PRO A 68 13.58 3.59 -18.76
N LEU A 69 12.29 3.50 -18.42
CA LEU A 69 11.64 2.22 -18.11
C LEU A 69 11.56 1.37 -19.38
N CYS A 70 11.98 0.10 -19.31
CA CYS A 70 11.76 -0.84 -20.40
C CYS A 70 10.25 -1.00 -20.65
N ARG A 71 9.81 -1.03 -21.92
CA ARG A 71 8.39 -1.23 -22.28
C ARG A 71 7.80 -2.54 -21.76
N TYR A 72 8.65 -3.54 -21.56
CA TYR A 72 8.29 -4.85 -21.01
C TYR A 72 8.57 -4.95 -19.50
N GLY A 73 9.11 -3.90 -18.90
CA GLY A 73 9.44 -3.83 -17.48
C GLY A 73 10.11 -5.11 -16.98
N VAL A 74 9.48 -5.73 -16.00
CA VAL A 74 9.99 -6.92 -15.29
C VAL A 74 9.87 -8.21 -16.10
N GLU A 75 9.08 -8.21 -17.16
CA GLU A 75 8.84 -9.35 -18.05
C GLU A 75 9.77 -9.35 -19.27
N CYS A 76 10.67 -8.37 -19.37
CA CYS A 76 11.62 -8.28 -20.47
C CYS A 76 12.46 -9.55 -20.60
N VAL A 77 12.43 -10.16 -21.78
CA VAL A 77 13.15 -11.40 -22.07
C VAL A 77 14.66 -11.22 -21.98
N ASP A 78 15.19 -10.10 -22.48
CA ASP A 78 16.64 -9.82 -22.47
C ASP A 78 17.18 -9.64 -21.05
N PHE A 79 16.37 -9.04 -20.17
CA PHE A 79 16.64 -8.94 -18.74
C PHE A 79 16.59 -10.32 -18.07
N ASN A 80 15.51 -11.07 -18.30
CA ASN A 80 15.29 -12.36 -17.64
C ASN A 80 16.26 -13.46 -18.10
N ARG A 81 16.87 -13.33 -19.28
CA ARG A 81 17.91 -14.25 -19.77
C ARG A 81 19.27 -14.03 -19.10
N GLY A 82 19.42 -13.00 -18.25
CA GLY A 82 20.68 -12.68 -17.58
C GLY A 82 21.80 -12.27 -18.54
N THR A 83 21.47 -12.08 -19.82
CA THR A 83 22.39 -11.51 -20.79
C THR A 83 22.56 -10.05 -20.46
N ALA A 84 23.78 -9.65 -20.08
CA ALA A 84 24.23 -8.27 -19.97
C ALA A 84 24.23 -7.58 -21.35
N SER A 85 23.06 -7.55 -21.97
CA SER A 85 22.80 -6.92 -23.25
C SER A 85 22.90 -5.40 -23.07
N SER A 86 23.29 -4.69 -24.13
CA SER A 86 23.24 -3.23 -24.18
C SER A 86 21.88 -2.68 -23.70
N HIS A 87 20.81 -3.43 -23.96
CA HIS A 87 19.46 -3.14 -23.48
C HIS A 87 19.36 -2.95 -21.96
N CYS A 88 20.01 -3.79 -21.15
CA CYS A 88 19.98 -3.66 -19.68
C CYS A 88 20.77 -2.44 -19.16
N LYS A 89 21.64 -1.86 -19.99
CA LYS A 89 22.32 -0.59 -19.70
C LYS A 89 21.50 0.61 -20.14
N GLU A 90 20.62 0.45 -21.13
CA GLU A 90 19.80 1.52 -21.71
C GLU A 90 18.41 1.63 -21.09
N PHE A 91 17.94 0.59 -20.40
CA PHE A 91 16.60 0.54 -19.83
C PHE A 91 16.59 -0.11 -18.45
N ARG A 92 15.73 0.38 -17.56
CA ARG A 92 15.49 -0.19 -16.23
C ARG A 92 14.29 -1.13 -16.25
N HIS A 93 14.38 -2.24 -15.49
CA HIS A 93 13.38 -3.32 -15.46
C HIS A 93 12.69 -3.42 -14.10
N CYS A 94 12.19 -2.28 -13.61
CA CYS A 94 11.37 -2.21 -12.40
C CYS A 94 9.87 -2.24 -12.73
N LYS A 95 9.05 -2.52 -11.73
CA LYS A 95 7.59 -2.36 -11.87
C LYS A 95 7.28 -0.88 -12.05
N PRO A 96 6.38 -0.48 -12.97
CA PRO A 96 5.91 0.89 -13.02
C PRO A 96 5.28 1.28 -11.68
N MET A 97 5.46 2.54 -11.28
CA MET A 97 4.78 3.08 -10.10
C MET A 97 3.28 3.16 -10.35
N CYS A 98 2.50 2.73 -9.37
CA CYS A 98 1.06 2.86 -9.41
C CYS A 98 0.66 4.34 -9.47
N ARG A 99 -0.15 4.72 -10.46
CA ARG A 99 -0.62 6.11 -10.63
C ARG A 99 -1.40 6.63 -9.43
N GLN A 100 -2.02 5.74 -8.65
CA GLN A 100 -2.78 6.08 -7.46
C GLN A 100 -1.91 6.11 -6.19
N GLY A 101 -0.69 5.57 -6.22
CA GLY A 101 0.22 5.55 -5.08
C GLY A 101 -0.45 5.06 -3.79
N HIS A 102 -0.38 5.86 -2.72
CA HIS A 102 -1.04 5.58 -1.44
C HIS A 102 -2.57 5.54 -1.49
N PHE A 103 -3.18 6.05 -2.56
CA PHE A 103 -4.63 6.12 -2.75
C PHE A 103 -5.17 5.02 -3.65
N CYS A 104 -4.37 3.97 -3.88
CA CYS A 104 -4.77 2.86 -4.74
C CYS A 104 -6.05 2.20 -4.23
N VAL A 105 -7.09 2.13 -5.07
CA VAL A 105 -8.34 1.41 -4.77
C VAL A 105 -8.31 -0.05 -5.23
N ARG A 106 -7.31 -0.41 -6.05
CA ARG A 106 -7.06 -1.76 -6.56
C ARG A 106 -6.02 -2.52 -5.71
N PHE A 107 -5.78 -2.10 -4.47
CA PHE A 107 -4.79 -2.73 -3.59
C PHE A 107 -5.08 -4.21 -3.28
N HIS A 108 -6.32 -4.66 -3.50
CA HIS A 108 -6.71 -6.07 -3.37
C HIS A 108 -6.58 -6.86 -4.68
N ASP A 109 -6.43 -6.20 -5.83
CA ASP A 109 -6.25 -6.87 -7.12
C ASP A 109 -4.82 -7.43 -7.22
N GLN A 110 -4.69 -8.74 -7.09
CA GLN A 110 -3.38 -9.40 -7.05
C GLN A 110 -2.56 -9.13 -8.31
N LYS A 111 -3.19 -9.12 -9.49
CA LYS A 111 -2.50 -8.83 -10.76
C LYS A 111 -1.94 -7.42 -10.74
N HIS A 112 -2.75 -6.44 -10.33
CA HIS A 112 -2.30 -5.06 -10.17
C HIS A 112 -1.14 -4.92 -9.17
N MET A 113 -1.21 -5.60 -8.01
CA MET A 113 -0.14 -5.58 -7.01
C MET A 113 1.14 -6.30 -7.49
N THR A 114 1.02 -7.27 -8.39
CA THR A 114 2.18 -7.92 -9.01
C THR A 114 2.80 -7.10 -10.14
N GLU A 115 2.01 -6.34 -10.90
CA GLU A 115 2.47 -5.58 -12.07
C GLU A 115 2.96 -4.18 -11.71
N GLU A 116 2.40 -3.55 -10.67
CA GLU A 116 2.72 -2.18 -10.26
C GLU A 116 3.47 -2.13 -8.91
N SER A 117 4.20 -1.04 -8.68
CA SER A 117 4.84 -0.73 -7.41
C SER A 117 4.03 0.29 -6.62
N HIS A 118 3.95 0.11 -5.31
CA HIS A 118 3.24 1.00 -4.40
C HIS A 118 4.19 1.49 -3.31
N PRO A 119 3.98 2.70 -2.78
CA PRO A 119 4.79 3.27 -1.69
C PRO A 119 4.45 2.71 -0.30
N PHE A 120 3.58 1.70 -0.25
CA PHE A 120 3.18 0.99 0.97
C PHE A 120 3.58 -0.48 0.88
N GLN A 121 3.75 -1.13 2.03
CA GLN A 121 3.99 -2.58 2.11
C GLN A 121 2.80 -3.40 1.61
N PRO A 122 2.95 -4.69 1.30
CA PRO A 122 1.83 -5.55 0.89
C PRO A 122 0.59 -5.35 1.77
N PRO A 123 -0.60 -5.13 1.17
CA PRO A 123 -1.81 -4.90 1.95
C PRO A 123 -2.16 -6.13 2.76
N CYS A 124 -2.64 -5.93 3.99
CA CYS A 124 -3.20 -7.03 4.76
C CYS A 124 -4.44 -7.59 4.02
N PRO A 125 -4.55 -8.90 3.82
CA PRO A 125 -5.69 -9.50 3.11
C PRO A 125 -7.03 -9.25 3.82
N PHE A 126 -7.00 -8.91 5.11
CA PHE A 126 -8.17 -8.66 5.93
C PHE A 126 -8.48 -7.17 6.14
N THR A 127 -7.69 -6.25 5.56
CA THR A 127 -7.99 -4.81 5.59
C THR A 127 -9.19 -4.49 4.67
N PRO A 128 -10.11 -3.58 5.03
CA PRO A 128 -10.10 -2.71 6.21
C PRO A 128 -10.75 -3.28 7.47
N PHE A 129 -11.58 -4.32 7.36
CA PHE A 129 -12.59 -4.60 8.39
C PHE A 129 -12.36 -5.85 9.22
N TYR A 130 -11.58 -6.81 8.74
CA TYR A 130 -11.48 -8.14 9.33
C TYR A 130 -10.11 -8.41 9.99
N CYS A 131 -9.19 -7.45 9.93
CA CYS A 131 -7.88 -7.61 10.54
C CYS A 131 -7.92 -7.35 12.05
N ARG A 132 -7.84 -8.42 12.86
CA ARG A 132 -7.78 -8.32 14.34
C ARG A 132 -6.59 -7.50 14.84
N HIS A 133 -5.44 -7.63 14.18
CA HIS A 133 -4.20 -6.93 14.55
C HIS A 133 -4.34 -5.42 14.35
N HIS A 134 -4.97 -5.01 13.24
CA HIS A 134 -5.21 -3.60 12.96
C HIS A 134 -6.17 -2.95 13.95
N THR A 135 -7.22 -3.67 14.38
CA THR A 135 -8.14 -3.17 15.41
C THR A 135 -7.38 -2.83 16.69
N LEU A 136 -6.53 -3.75 17.18
CA LEU A 136 -5.69 -3.56 18.36
C LEU A 136 -4.69 -2.40 18.20
N LEU A 137 -4.03 -2.33 17.03
CA LEU A 137 -3.11 -1.23 16.70
C LEU A 137 -3.80 0.13 16.74
N SER A 138 -5.05 0.20 16.29
CA SER A 138 -5.83 1.44 16.27
C SER A 138 -6.32 1.90 17.66
N GLU A 139 -6.05 1.10 18.71
CA GLU A 139 -6.53 1.31 20.08
C GLU A 139 -5.42 1.63 21.07
N VAL A 140 -4.17 1.28 20.76
CA VAL A 140 -3.03 1.53 21.65
C VAL A 140 -2.33 2.85 21.33
N LYS A 141 -1.86 3.53 22.39
CA LYS A 141 -0.95 4.68 22.25
C LYS A 141 0.49 4.26 22.00
N ASN A 142 0.85 3.05 22.42
CA ASN A 142 2.19 2.51 22.37
C ASN A 142 2.14 1.12 21.69
N VAL A 143 2.78 0.99 20.53
CA VAL A 143 2.78 -0.26 19.75
C VAL A 143 3.59 -1.35 20.46
N GLN A 144 4.60 -0.99 21.24
CA GLN A 144 5.44 -1.93 21.98
C GLN A 144 4.68 -2.67 23.09
N SER A 145 3.51 -2.18 23.52
CA SER A 145 2.66 -2.89 24.50
C SER A 145 1.80 -3.99 23.89
N LEU A 146 1.80 -4.16 22.56
CA LEU A 146 1.02 -5.18 21.88
C LEU A 146 1.73 -6.53 21.88
N PRO A 147 1.00 -7.65 21.70
CA PRO A 147 1.62 -8.95 21.50
C PRO A 147 2.61 -8.95 20.32
N SER A 148 3.72 -9.69 20.44
CA SER A 148 4.77 -9.74 19.42
C SER A 148 4.24 -10.13 18.03
N GLU A 149 3.24 -11.01 17.96
CA GLU A 149 2.55 -11.37 16.71
C GLU A 149 1.92 -10.14 16.03
N THR A 150 1.27 -9.26 16.80
CA THR A 150 0.62 -8.05 16.28
C THR A 150 1.65 -7.02 15.83
N GLN A 151 2.73 -6.87 16.58
CA GLN A 151 3.86 -6.02 16.17
C GLN A 151 4.46 -6.54 14.85
N ASN A 152 4.69 -7.85 14.75
CA ASN A 152 5.24 -8.48 13.55
C ASN A 152 4.29 -8.32 12.34
N HIS A 153 2.98 -8.47 12.55
CA HIS A 153 1.97 -8.22 11.52
C HIS A 153 2.08 -6.80 10.96
N TYR A 154 2.24 -5.80 11.83
CA TYR A 154 2.44 -4.41 11.42
C TYR A 154 3.75 -4.17 10.67
N LEU A 155 4.78 -4.97 10.94
CA LEU A 155 6.05 -4.89 10.22
C LEU A 155 5.95 -5.37 8.77
N HIS A 156 5.00 -6.25 8.47
CA HIS A 156 4.90 -6.91 7.16
C HIS A 156 3.77 -6.37 6.28
N PHE A 157 2.69 -5.86 6.89
CA PHE A 157 1.47 -5.52 6.16
C PHE A 157 1.03 -4.07 6.35
N SER A 158 0.59 -3.47 5.24
CA SER A 158 -0.11 -2.18 5.26
C SER A 158 -1.60 -2.34 5.51
N HIS A 159 -2.21 -1.31 6.09
CA HIS A 159 -3.63 -1.28 6.40
C HIS A 159 -4.28 0.00 5.88
N ILE A 160 -5.60 0.00 5.74
CA ILE A 160 -6.30 1.23 5.33
C ILE A 160 -6.31 2.20 6.49
N CYS A 161 -5.84 3.42 6.25
CA CYS A 161 -5.91 4.51 7.21
C CYS A 161 -7.37 4.77 7.58
N ARG A 162 -7.66 4.80 8.88
CA ARG A 162 -9.03 4.96 9.38
C ARG A 162 -9.65 6.31 9.03
N TYR A 163 -8.84 7.32 8.79
CA TYR A 163 -9.30 8.67 8.45
C TYR A 163 -9.30 8.93 6.94
N GLY A 164 -8.80 8.00 6.12
CA GLY A 164 -8.79 8.12 4.67
C GLY A 164 -8.27 9.48 4.22
N ARG A 165 -9.07 10.22 3.44
CA ARG A 165 -8.66 11.55 2.94
C ARG A 165 -8.51 12.61 4.04
N ASN A 166 -9.17 12.44 5.18
CA ASN A 166 -9.12 13.36 6.32
C ASN A 166 -7.97 13.03 7.29
N CYS A 167 -7.04 12.15 6.89
CA CYS A 167 -5.86 11.87 7.70
C CYS A 167 -4.93 13.10 7.75
N HIS A 168 -4.53 13.49 8.95
CA HIS A 168 -3.57 14.59 9.19
C HIS A 168 -2.19 14.08 9.63
N GLU A 169 -1.98 12.77 9.67
CA GLU A 169 -0.71 12.17 10.07
C GLU A 169 0.31 12.32 8.94
N ALA A 170 1.43 12.98 9.26
CA ALA A 170 2.47 13.32 8.28
C ALA A 170 3.73 12.45 8.41
N SER A 171 3.82 11.58 9.41
CA SER A 171 5.00 10.73 9.60
C SER A 171 5.22 9.78 8.43
N GLU A 172 6.47 9.66 8.00
CA GLU A 172 6.88 8.74 6.93
C GLU A 172 6.47 7.30 7.24
N LEU A 173 6.59 6.90 8.51
CA LEU A 173 6.18 5.58 8.97
C LEU A 173 4.69 5.31 8.70
N HIS A 174 3.82 6.29 8.97
CA HIS A 174 2.39 6.16 8.70
C HIS A 174 2.14 5.97 7.20
N TRP A 175 2.75 6.80 6.34
CA TRP A 175 2.58 6.69 4.89
C TRP A 175 3.08 5.35 4.34
N LYS A 176 4.21 4.85 4.84
CA LYS A 176 4.76 3.54 4.46
C LYS A 176 3.89 2.35 4.89
N LYS A 177 3.08 2.53 5.93
CA LYS A 177 2.28 1.46 6.57
C LYS A 177 0.80 1.57 6.29
N THR A 178 0.35 2.62 5.59
CA THR A 178 -1.07 2.88 5.39
C THR A 178 -1.46 3.16 3.94
N ILE A 179 -2.70 2.79 3.65
CA ILE A 179 -3.38 2.99 2.36
C ILE A 179 -4.51 3.98 2.62
N HIS A 180 -4.53 5.09 1.90
CA HIS A 180 -5.51 6.16 2.08
C HIS A 180 -6.61 6.02 1.04
N ILE A 181 -7.71 5.36 1.37
CA ILE A 181 -8.85 5.30 0.45
C ILE A 181 -9.62 6.62 0.53
N THR A 182 -9.81 7.28 -0.61
CA THR A 182 -10.61 8.50 -0.71
C THR A 182 -12.07 8.16 -0.94
N ARG A 183 -12.95 8.50 0.00
CA ARG A 183 -14.40 8.56 -0.24
C ARG A 183 -14.82 9.96 -0.68
N ASN A 184 -16.06 10.07 -1.14
CA ASN A 184 -16.66 11.35 -1.45
C ASN A 184 -16.78 12.18 -0.18
N LEU A 185 -16.43 13.47 -0.22
CA LEU A 185 -16.70 14.34 0.91
C LEU A 185 -18.21 14.52 1.05
N CYS A 186 -18.73 14.42 2.28
CA CYS A 186 -20.13 14.75 2.50
C CYS A 186 -20.37 16.24 2.18
N PRO A 187 -21.34 16.58 1.32
CA PRO A 187 -21.61 17.98 0.96
C PRO A 187 -22.07 18.82 2.16
N TYR A 188 -22.57 18.18 3.22
CA TYR A 188 -23.04 18.85 4.43
C TYR A 188 -21.99 18.86 5.56
N GLY A 189 -20.81 18.26 5.36
CA GLY A 189 -19.71 18.25 6.33
C GLY A 189 -20.15 17.86 7.75
N ASN A 190 -19.88 18.75 8.71
CA ASN A 190 -20.23 18.57 10.13
C ASN A 190 -21.72 18.81 10.44
N GLN A 191 -22.47 19.42 9.52
CA GLN A 191 -23.91 19.71 9.66
C GLN A 191 -24.79 18.57 9.10
N CYS A 192 -24.19 17.44 8.71
CA CYS A 192 -24.93 16.35 8.10
C CYS A 192 -25.87 15.67 9.11
N SER A 193 -27.16 15.62 8.79
CA SER A 193 -28.18 14.91 9.56
C SER A 193 -28.14 13.39 9.38
N LYS A 194 -27.40 12.88 8.37
CA LYS A 194 -27.28 11.45 8.04
C LYS A 194 -26.09 10.77 8.72
N THR A 195 -25.51 11.39 9.74
CA THR A 195 -24.39 10.81 10.50
C THR A 195 -24.76 9.52 11.22
N THR A 196 -26.05 9.24 11.45
CA THR A 196 -26.51 7.98 12.06
C THR A 196 -26.78 6.86 11.05
N GLN A 197 -26.66 7.14 9.74
CA GLN A 197 -26.96 6.18 8.68
C GLN A 197 -25.66 5.51 8.23
N GLU A 198 -25.53 4.20 8.49
CA GLU A 198 -24.32 3.43 8.19
C GLU A 198 -23.95 3.47 6.70
N ASP A 199 -24.92 3.34 5.79
CA ASP A 199 -24.68 3.38 4.34
C ASP A 199 -24.15 4.74 3.87
N HIS A 200 -24.64 5.82 4.49
CA HIS A 200 -24.15 7.17 4.24
C HIS A 200 -22.70 7.30 4.71
N LEU A 201 -22.40 6.87 5.93
CA LEU A 201 -21.04 6.90 6.47
C LEU A 201 -20.06 5.97 5.73
N ASN A 202 -20.56 4.90 5.10
CA ASN A 202 -19.75 4.02 4.25
C ASN A 202 -19.43 4.65 2.88
N SER A 203 -20.24 5.61 2.44
CA SER A 203 -20.11 6.26 1.13
C SER A 203 -19.44 7.62 1.18
N PHE A 204 -19.52 8.32 2.32
CA PHE A 204 -19.04 9.69 2.48
C PHE A 204 -18.08 9.86 3.66
N SER A 205 -17.04 10.67 3.45
CA SER A 205 -16.12 11.12 4.49
C SER A 205 -16.66 12.37 5.21
N HIS A 206 -16.43 12.45 6.52
CA HIS A 206 -16.72 13.61 7.35
C HIS A 206 -15.48 14.04 8.14
N PRO A 207 -15.26 15.34 8.42
CA PRO A 207 -14.06 15.82 9.10
C PRO A 207 -13.80 15.17 10.48
N ASN A 208 -14.87 14.89 11.23
CA ASN A 208 -14.78 14.38 12.60
C ASN A 208 -15.22 12.92 12.76
N ILE A 209 -15.35 12.18 11.67
CA ILE A 209 -15.75 10.76 11.69
C ILE A 209 -14.71 9.97 10.89
N ALA A 210 -14.20 8.90 11.50
CA ALA A 210 -13.31 7.99 10.80
C ALA A 210 -14.04 7.32 9.63
N ASP A 211 -13.43 7.29 8.45
CA ASP A 211 -13.92 6.52 7.30
C ASP A 211 -14.03 5.02 7.64
N ILE A 212 -13.04 4.49 8.35
CA ILE A 212 -13.05 3.12 8.87
C ILE A 212 -13.30 3.18 10.39
N ARG A 213 -14.56 3.03 10.78
CA ARG A 213 -14.98 2.95 12.20
C ARG A 213 -14.74 1.54 12.76
N ARG A 214 -14.54 1.47 14.09
CA ARG A 214 -14.34 0.19 14.80
C ARG A 214 -15.60 -0.65 14.75
N LEU A 215 -15.47 -1.96 14.73
CA LEU A 215 -16.65 -2.80 14.90
C LEU A 215 -17.16 -2.68 16.35
N CYS A 216 -18.46 -2.41 16.52
CA CYS A 216 -19.09 -2.44 17.83
C CYS A 216 -19.05 -3.87 18.41
N VAL A 217 -18.73 -3.99 19.70
CA VAL A 217 -18.72 -5.26 20.42
C VAL A 217 -20.13 -5.87 20.47
N ASN A 218 -21.15 -5.01 20.62
CA ASN A 218 -22.53 -5.44 20.70
C ASN A 218 -23.14 -5.51 19.29
N PRO A 219 -23.95 -6.55 19.00
CA PRO A 219 -24.80 -6.56 17.81
C PRO A 219 -25.67 -5.29 17.72
N ALA A 220 -26.02 -4.85 16.50
CA ALA A 220 -26.72 -3.57 16.31
C ALA A 220 -28.11 -3.53 17.00
N TYR A 221 -28.76 -4.68 17.19
CA TYR A 221 -30.03 -4.79 17.92
C TYR A 221 -29.88 -4.72 19.44
N GLU A 222 -28.72 -5.08 19.99
CA GLU A 222 -28.46 -5.13 21.43
C GLU A 222 -27.64 -3.93 21.93
N CYS A 223 -27.03 -3.16 21.03
CA CYS A 223 -26.20 -2.04 21.43
C CYS A 223 -27.05 -0.88 21.98
N PRO A 224 -26.96 -0.55 23.29
CA PRO A 224 -27.75 0.53 23.90
C PRO A 224 -27.31 1.90 23.37
N ASN A 225 -26.04 2.00 22.97
CA ASN A 225 -25.42 3.23 22.51
C ASN A 225 -25.51 3.43 20.99
N ARG A 226 -26.25 2.58 20.26
CA ARG A 226 -26.27 2.60 18.79
C ARG A 226 -26.72 3.93 18.17
N ARG A 227 -27.44 4.76 18.94
CA ARG A 227 -27.94 6.07 18.51
C ARG A 227 -27.16 7.25 19.12
N THR A 228 -26.22 7.00 20.02
CA THR A 228 -25.47 8.10 20.65
C THR A 228 -24.39 8.59 19.70
N HIS A 229 -24.26 9.91 19.58
CA HIS A 229 -23.38 10.51 18.58
C HIS A 229 -21.91 10.10 18.78
N ASP A 230 -21.42 10.12 20.02
CA ASP A 230 -20.05 9.70 20.35
C ASP A 230 -19.76 8.24 19.95
N HIS A 231 -20.74 7.36 20.14
CA HIS A 231 -20.61 5.95 19.74
C HIS A 231 -20.57 5.81 18.22
N ILE A 232 -21.47 6.51 17.51
CA ILE A 232 -21.56 6.46 16.04
C ILE A 232 -20.28 6.98 15.37
N ILE A 233 -19.65 8.02 15.93
CA ILE A 233 -18.38 8.56 15.43
C ILE A 233 -17.27 7.49 15.46
N ARG A 234 -17.28 6.62 16.49
CA ARG A 234 -16.19 5.69 16.78
C ARG A 234 -16.43 4.28 16.25
N TYR A 235 -17.69 3.84 16.29
CA TYR A 235 -18.10 2.46 16.05
C TYR A 235 -19.10 2.36 14.90
N ARG A 236 -18.90 1.35 14.07
CA ARG A 236 -19.89 0.83 13.13
C ARG A 236 -20.56 -0.40 13.73
N HIS A 237 -21.80 -0.65 13.35
CA HIS A 237 -22.46 -1.91 13.66
C HIS A 237 -22.50 -2.76 12.40
N ASN A 238 -22.27 -4.07 12.53
CA ASN A 238 -22.63 -4.98 11.46
C ASN A 238 -24.17 -4.97 11.37
N GLY A 239 -24.72 -4.72 10.18
CA GLY A 239 -26.16 -4.70 9.96
C GLY A 239 -26.82 -5.94 10.56
N ASN A 240 -27.97 -5.76 11.20
CA ASN A 240 -28.77 -6.87 11.69
C ASN A 240 -29.18 -7.72 10.49
N PHE A 241 -28.61 -8.93 10.39
CA PHE A 241 -28.98 -10.01 9.47
C PHE A 241 -28.88 -9.77 7.95
N ASP A 242 -28.96 -8.53 7.46
CA ASP A 242 -28.78 -8.25 6.05
C ASP A 242 -27.32 -7.93 5.75
N ARG A 243 -26.65 -8.92 5.14
CA ARG A 243 -25.28 -8.84 4.61
C ARG A 243 -25.15 -7.89 3.40
N SER A 244 -26.04 -6.90 3.26
CA SER A 244 -26.10 -5.96 2.15
C SER A 244 -25.27 -4.69 2.41
N GLY A 245 -24.06 -4.85 2.97
CA GLY A 245 -23.04 -3.83 2.76
C GLY A 245 -22.62 -3.90 1.29
N VAL A 246 -22.65 -2.77 0.57
CA VAL A 246 -22.11 -2.70 -0.80
C VAL A 246 -20.59 -2.83 -0.72
N ILE A 247 -20.09 -4.07 -0.68
CA ILE A 247 -18.69 -4.36 -0.94
C ILE A 247 -18.55 -4.26 -2.46
N ARG A 248 -17.76 -3.29 -2.95
CA ARG A 248 -17.36 -3.31 -4.36
C ARG A 248 -16.74 -4.68 -4.64
N TYR A 249 -17.30 -5.39 -5.60
CA TYR A 249 -16.75 -6.66 -6.07
C TYR A 249 -15.40 -6.36 -6.74
N PHE A 250 -14.30 -6.71 -6.06
CA PHE A 250 -12.93 -6.49 -6.55
C PHE A 250 -12.37 -7.70 -7.31
N GLY A 251 -13.18 -8.72 -7.59
CA GLY A 251 -12.72 -9.89 -8.33
C GLY A 251 -11.57 -10.64 -7.63
N LEU A 252 -11.45 -10.55 -6.30
CA LEU A 252 -10.44 -11.28 -5.50
C LEU A 252 -10.35 -12.78 -5.83
N ASN A 253 -11.46 -13.32 -6.34
CA ASN A 253 -11.62 -14.72 -6.68
C ASN A 253 -12.02 -14.92 -8.15
N ILE A 254 -11.79 -13.94 -9.03
CA ILE A 254 -12.25 -14.02 -10.42
C ILE A 254 -11.60 -15.20 -11.17
N GLU A 255 -10.37 -15.56 -10.78
CA GLU A 255 -9.64 -16.72 -11.29
C GLU A 255 -9.91 -17.99 -10.47
N THR A 256 -10.57 -17.87 -9.32
CA THR A 256 -10.89 -19.00 -8.45
C THR A 256 -12.19 -19.63 -8.92
N ASN A 257 -12.08 -20.79 -9.57
CA ASN A 257 -13.24 -21.59 -9.91
C ASN A 257 -13.73 -22.36 -8.66
N PHE A 258 -14.60 -21.71 -7.87
CA PHE A 258 -15.16 -22.29 -6.64
C PHE A 258 -15.88 -23.61 -6.88
N VAL A 259 -16.58 -23.75 -8.01
CA VAL A 259 -17.30 -24.98 -8.37
C VAL A 259 -16.29 -26.11 -8.59
N LYS A 260 -15.21 -25.86 -9.34
CA LYS A 260 -14.13 -26.82 -9.54
C LYS A 260 -13.43 -27.17 -8.23
N ASN A 261 -13.12 -26.18 -7.39
CA ASN A 261 -12.47 -26.41 -6.09
C ASN A 261 -13.36 -27.25 -5.16
N GLN A 262 -14.66 -26.94 -5.09
CA GLN A 262 -15.63 -27.72 -4.33
C GLN A 262 -15.75 -29.15 -4.87
N ALA A 263 -15.80 -29.33 -6.19
CA ALA A 263 -15.84 -30.65 -6.81
C ALA A 263 -14.58 -31.47 -6.50
N LEU A 264 -13.40 -30.85 -6.52
CA LEU A 264 -12.13 -31.49 -6.14
C LEU A 264 -12.11 -31.90 -4.66
N ILE A 265 -12.62 -31.05 -3.77
CA ILE A 265 -12.73 -31.37 -2.33
C ILE A 265 -13.70 -32.54 -2.12
N ILE A 266 -14.87 -32.52 -2.76
CA ILE A 266 -15.86 -33.61 -2.69
C ILE A 266 -15.25 -34.91 -3.22
N ALA A 267 -14.54 -34.86 -4.35
CA ALA A 267 -13.86 -36.02 -4.92
C ALA A 267 -12.80 -36.57 -3.95
N ALA A 268 -11.97 -35.71 -3.35
CA ALA A 268 -10.96 -36.11 -2.38
C ALA A 268 -11.57 -36.75 -1.12
N ILE A 269 -12.68 -36.21 -0.61
CA ILE A 269 -13.42 -36.78 0.53
C ILE A 269 -13.99 -38.16 0.15
N ASN A 270 -14.61 -38.26 -1.03
CA ASN A 270 -15.17 -39.52 -1.51
C ASN A 270 -14.08 -40.58 -1.71
N ASP A 271 -12.94 -40.21 -2.25
CA ASP A 271 -11.80 -41.12 -2.42
C ASP A 271 -11.18 -41.52 -1.08
N TYR A 272 -11.10 -40.61 -0.11
CA TYR A 272 -10.71 -40.94 1.26
C TYR A 272 -11.66 -41.96 1.89
N ASN A 273 -12.97 -41.76 1.75
CA ASN A 273 -14.00 -42.66 2.30
C ASN A 273 -14.09 -44.01 1.56
N LYS A 274 -13.64 -44.10 0.31
CA LYS A 274 -13.54 -45.36 -0.44
C LYS A 274 -12.33 -46.18 -0.05
N LYS A 275 -11.30 -45.59 0.58
CA LYS A 275 -10.18 -46.37 1.09
C LYS A 275 -10.70 -47.22 2.26
N PRO A 276 -10.51 -48.54 2.22
CA PRO A 276 -10.82 -49.37 3.38
C PRO A 276 -10.02 -48.82 4.56
N LEU A 277 -10.68 -48.66 5.71
CA LEU A 277 -10.02 -48.33 6.97
C LEU A 277 -8.88 -49.34 7.14
N THR A 278 -7.64 -48.91 6.87
CA THR A 278 -6.47 -49.67 7.27
C THR A 278 -6.60 -49.80 8.78
N LYS A 279 -6.76 -51.04 9.25
CA LYS A 279 -6.89 -51.37 10.67
C LYS A 279 -5.91 -50.51 11.44
N ILE A 280 -6.42 -49.69 12.36
CA ILE A 280 -5.58 -48.91 13.26
C ILE A 280 -4.61 -49.90 13.90
N PRO A 281 -3.28 -49.70 13.78
CA PRO A 281 -2.31 -50.59 14.39
C PRO A 281 -2.65 -50.73 15.88
N PRO A 282 -2.72 -51.96 16.43
CA PRO A 282 -3.09 -52.19 17.84
C PRO A 282 -2.15 -51.50 18.84
N GLU A 283 -1.02 -50.97 18.38
CA GLU A 283 -0.07 -50.12 19.12
C GLU A 283 -0.65 -48.74 19.47
N ILE A 284 -1.65 -48.23 18.74
CA ILE A 284 -2.27 -46.91 18.96
C ILE A 284 -3.52 -47.01 19.87
N LEU A 285 -4.01 -48.22 20.14
CA LEU A 285 -5.21 -48.47 20.95
C LEU A 285 -4.92 -48.78 22.43
N LYS A 286 -3.80 -48.29 22.99
CA LYS A 286 -3.49 -48.38 24.42
C LYS A 286 -3.61 -47.04 25.12
#